data_AF-A0A3P8M440-F1
#
_entry.id   AF-A0A3P8M440-F1
#
_cell.length_a   1.000
_cell.length_b   1.000
_cell.length_c   1.000
_cell.angle_alpha   90.00
_cell.angle_beta   90.00
_cell.angle_gamma   90.00
#
_symmetry.space_group_name_H-M   'P 1'
#
loop_
_entity.id
_entity.type
_entity.pdbx_description
1 polymer ?
#
loop_
_entity_poly.entity_id
_entity_poly.type
_entity_poly.pdbx_seq_one_letter_code
_entity_poly.pdbx_strand_id
1 'polypeptide(L)'
;MAVGKSNQRWCSDGFEFNCDNGEKLRVTFALDCCDREALHWAASTGGYDSETVQDVMLGAVERRFGRNLPSSPVEWLTDNGSAYRSHQTRQFARMVGLKPRHTAVRSPESNGMAESFVKTMKRDYISIMPKPDGLTAVKNLAEAFEHYNEWHPHSALGYRSPRNICGGEPVMG
;
A
#
# COMPACT_ATOMS: atom_id res chain seq x y z
N MET A 1 -5.89 6.92 9.45
CA MET A 1 -5.62 6.98 10.91
C MET A 1 -4.63 5.91 11.30
N ALA A 2 -3.53 6.29 11.95
CA ALA A 2 -2.54 5.33 12.45
C ALA A 2 -3.15 4.46 13.56
N VAL A 3 -2.73 3.20 13.63
CA VAL A 3 -3.16 2.24 14.67
C VAL A 3 -1.99 1.94 15.59
N GLY A 4 -2.29 1.59 16.85
CA GLY A 4 -1.27 1.44 17.89
C GLY A 4 -0.46 0.15 17.82
N LYS A 5 -0.86 -0.81 16.97
CA LYS A 5 -0.12 -2.05 16.72
C LYS A 5 -0.15 -2.39 15.24
N SER A 6 0.96 -2.91 14.75
CA SER A 6 1.06 -3.41 13.39
C SER A 6 0.05 -4.55 13.15
N ASN A 7 -0.37 -4.72 11.89
CA ASN A 7 -1.35 -5.71 11.45
C ASN A 7 -2.75 -5.55 12.04
N GLN A 8 -3.08 -4.40 12.63
CA GLN A 8 -4.47 -4.11 13.00
C GLN A 8 -5.26 -3.57 11.81
N ARG A 9 -4.60 -2.77 10.96
CA ARG A 9 -5.26 -2.06 9.87
C ARG A 9 -4.28 -1.74 8.76
N TRP A 10 -4.64 -2.13 7.56
CA TRP A 10 -3.95 -1.80 6.32
C TRP A 10 -4.84 -0.88 5.49
N CYS A 11 -4.22 0.06 4.80
CA CYS A 11 -4.90 0.89 3.81
C CYS A 11 -4.40 0.55 2.41
N SER A 12 -5.31 0.59 1.46
CA SER A 12 -5.02 0.35 0.04
C SER A 12 -5.67 1.44 -0.80
N ASP A 13 -4.93 1.87 -1.80
CA ASP A 13 -5.31 2.91 -2.76
C ASP A 13 -4.54 2.68 -4.07
N GLY A 14 -4.81 3.52 -5.07
CA GLY A 14 -4.11 3.51 -6.33
C GLY A 14 -3.63 4.89 -6.76
N PHE A 15 -2.60 4.91 -7.60
CA PHE A 15 -2.14 6.13 -8.24
C PHE A 15 -1.69 5.84 -9.67
N GLU A 16 -1.81 6.85 -10.54
CA GLU A 16 -1.35 6.77 -11.93
C GLU A 16 -0.28 7.80 -12.25
N PHE A 17 0.59 7.46 -13.22
CA PHE A 17 1.58 8.33 -13.83
C PHE A 17 1.88 7.90 -15.27
N ASN A 18 2.52 8.80 -16.03
CA ASN A 18 2.88 8.57 -17.42
C ASN A 18 4.38 8.26 -17.56
N CYS A 19 4.70 7.30 -18.43
CA CYS A 19 6.03 7.04 -18.94
C CYS A 19 6.35 8.03 -20.06
N ASP A 20 7.64 8.16 -20.38
CA ASP A 20 8.13 9.15 -21.35
C ASP A 20 7.68 8.81 -22.78
N ASN A 21 7.42 7.53 -23.08
CA ASN A 21 6.82 7.06 -24.34
C ASN A 21 5.29 7.23 -24.43
N GLY A 22 4.65 7.79 -23.40
CA GLY A 22 3.20 8.03 -23.35
C GLY A 22 2.39 6.90 -22.71
N GLU A 23 2.98 5.75 -22.38
CA GLU A 23 2.30 4.70 -21.63
C GLU A 23 1.82 5.21 -20.27
N LYS A 24 0.61 4.82 -19.88
CA LYS A 24 0.08 5.14 -18.54
C LYS A 24 0.18 3.91 -17.65
N LEU A 25 0.85 4.05 -16.52
CA LEU A 25 0.89 3.05 -15.47
C LEU A 25 -0.06 3.41 -14.35
N ARG A 26 -0.78 2.41 -13.86
CA ARG A 26 -1.62 2.47 -12.67
C ARG A 26 -1.04 1.52 -11.64
N VAL A 27 -0.81 2.02 -10.44
CA VAL A 27 -0.22 1.27 -9.33
C VAL A 27 -1.27 1.14 -8.25
N THR A 28 -1.44 -0.05 -7.71
CA THR A 28 -2.24 -0.34 -6.51
C THR A 28 -1.32 -0.87 -5.43
N PHE A 29 -1.51 -0.43 -4.19
CA PHE A 29 -0.62 -0.79 -3.09
C PHE A 29 -1.38 -1.15 -1.82
N ALA A 30 -0.70 -1.83 -0.91
CA ALA A 30 -1.11 -2.11 0.46
C ALA A 30 -0.08 -1.53 1.43
N LEU A 31 -0.54 -0.76 2.41
CA LEU A 31 0.30 -0.09 3.40
C LEU A 31 -0.20 -0.42 4.81
N ASP A 32 0.70 -0.78 5.72
CA ASP A 32 0.34 -0.92 7.13
C ASP A 32 0.21 0.45 7.80
N CYS A 33 -0.92 0.68 8.50
CA CYS A 33 -1.22 1.99 9.08
C CYS A 33 -0.41 2.30 10.36
N CYS A 34 0.25 1.32 10.97
CA CYS A 34 1.09 1.49 12.14
C CYS A 34 2.52 1.86 11.73
N ASP A 35 3.22 0.93 11.09
CA ASP A 35 4.66 1.03 10.81
C ASP A 35 4.96 1.70 9.46
N ARG A 36 3.93 2.03 8.68
CA ARG A 36 4.03 2.65 7.36
C ARG A 36 4.71 1.76 6.32
N GLU A 37 4.85 0.46 6.56
CA GLU A 37 5.46 -0.42 5.57
C GLU A 37 4.54 -0.58 4.36
N ALA A 38 5.09 -0.38 3.15
CA ALA A 38 4.44 -0.79 1.92
C ALA A 38 4.60 -2.30 1.76
N LEU A 39 3.55 -3.03 2.14
CA LEU A 39 3.54 -4.49 2.25
C LEU A 39 3.60 -5.15 0.86
N HIS A 40 2.81 -4.63 -0.07
CA HIS A 40 2.81 -5.12 -1.45
C HIS A 40 2.24 -4.08 -2.41
N TRP A 41 2.54 -4.26 -3.70
CA TRP A 41 2.03 -3.40 -4.76
C TRP A 41 2.00 -4.17 -6.08
N ALA A 42 1.11 -3.73 -6.97
CA ALA A 42 1.01 -4.23 -8.34
C ALA A 42 0.84 -3.04 -9.29
N ALA A 43 1.35 -3.18 -10.50
CA ALA A 43 1.23 -2.17 -11.54
C ALA A 43 0.64 -2.78 -12.81
N SER A 44 -0.25 -2.03 -13.46
CA SER A 44 -0.85 -2.41 -14.73
C SER A 44 -0.87 -1.22 -15.70
N THR A 45 -0.83 -1.53 -17.00
CA THR A 45 -1.12 -0.56 -18.07
C THR A 45 -2.61 -0.48 -18.39
N GLY A 46 -3.37 -1.49 -17.94
CA GLY A 46 -4.83 -1.58 -18.01
C GLY A 46 -5.56 -0.77 -16.93
N GLY A 47 -6.88 -0.97 -16.81
CA GLY A 47 -7.69 -0.31 -15.78
C GLY A 47 -7.43 -0.86 -14.36
N TYR A 48 -8.07 -0.24 -13.35
CA TYR A 48 -8.15 -0.83 -12.00
C TYR A 48 -9.14 -2.01 -12.03
N ASP A 49 -8.65 -3.22 -12.24
CA ASP A 49 -9.48 -4.43 -12.19
C ASP A 49 -9.46 -5.09 -10.80
N SER A 50 -10.43 -5.97 -10.57
CA SER A 50 -10.56 -6.71 -9.32
C SER A 50 -9.44 -7.74 -9.11
N GLU A 51 -8.78 -8.17 -10.19
CA GLU A 51 -7.67 -9.14 -10.16
C GLU A 51 -6.43 -8.51 -9.53
N THR A 52 -6.00 -7.35 -10.01
CA THR A 52 -4.90 -6.57 -9.45
C THR A 52 -5.10 -6.31 -7.95
N VAL A 53 -6.33 -6.00 -7.55
CA VAL A 53 -6.67 -5.77 -6.13
C VAL A 53 -6.53 -7.06 -5.30
N GLN A 54 -6.98 -8.20 -5.83
CA GLN A 54 -6.87 -9.49 -5.14
C GLN A 54 -5.42 -9.93 -5.02
N ASP A 55 -4.60 -9.70 -6.05
CA ASP A 55 -3.16 -9.95 -6.02
C ASP A 55 -2.47 -9.09 -4.97
N VAL A 56 -2.83 -7.81 -4.87
CA VAL A 56 -2.30 -6.93 -3.82
C VAL A 56 -2.69 -7.39 -2.43
N MET A 57 -3.93 -7.86 -2.22
CA MET A 57 -4.35 -8.43 -0.94
C MET A 57 -3.56 -9.69 -0.59
N LEU A 58 -3.44 -10.64 -1.53
CA LEU A 58 -2.74 -11.90 -1.30
C LEU A 58 -1.26 -11.67 -1.05
N GLY A 59 -0.58 -10.92 -1.93
CA GLY A 59 0.83 -10.62 -1.79
C GLY A 59 1.16 -9.85 -0.51
N ALA A 60 0.27 -8.98 -0.02
CA ALA A 60 0.45 -8.31 1.27
C ALA A 60 0.36 -9.30 2.45
N VAL A 61 -0.61 -10.22 2.42
CA VAL A 61 -0.73 -11.28 3.42
C VAL A 61 0.48 -12.21 3.38
N GLU A 62 0.90 -12.65 2.21
CA GLU A 62 2.07 -13.52 2.05
C GLU A 62 3.36 -12.84 2.49
N ARG A 63 3.54 -11.55 2.15
CA ARG A 63 4.70 -10.78 2.60
C ARG A 63 4.78 -10.72 4.12
N ARG A 64 3.64 -10.54 4.79
CA ARG A 64 3.61 -10.29 6.22
C ARG A 64 3.57 -11.55 7.08
N PHE A 65 2.87 -12.58 6.62
CA PHE A 65 2.59 -13.79 7.39
C PHE A 65 3.17 -15.07 6.76
N GLY A 66 3.88 -14.95 5.63
CA GLY A 66 4.37 -16.08 4.87
C GLY A 66 3.21 -16.92 4.32
N ARG A 67 3.28 -18.24 4.49
CA ARG A 67 2.22 -19.15 4.04
C ARG A 67 1.02 -19.24 5.00
N ASN A 68 1.02 -18.46 6.08
CA ASN A 68 -0.03 -18.50 7.10
C ASN A 68 -1.01 -17.33 6.91
N LEU A 69 -2.24 -17.52 7.37
CA LEU A 69 -3.20 -16.43 7.48
C LEU A 69 -2.98 -15.64 8.78
N PRO A 70 -3.42 -14.37 8.84
CA PRO A 70 -3.41 -13.59 10.07
C PRO A 70 -4.14 -14.33 11.20
N SER A 71 -3.56 -14.36 12.40
CA SER A 71 -4.18 -14.96 13.59
C SER A 71 -5.41 -14.19 14.08
N SER A 72 -5.52 -12.92 13.70
CA SER A 72 -6.68 -12.06 13.94
C SER A 72 -7.03 -11.28 12.67
N PRO A 73 -8.31 -11.02 12.37
CA PRO A 73 -8.69 -10.29 11.16
C PRO A 73 -8.03 -8.91 11.08
N VAL A 74 -7.34 -8.63 9.97
CA VAL A 74 -6.73 -7.32 9.71
C VAL A 74 -7.74 -6.43 9.02
N GLU A 75 -7.95 -5.21 9.49
CA GLU A 75 -8.88 -4.29 8.81
C GLU A 75 -8.29 -3.81 7.49
N TRP A 76 -9.04 -3.95 6.40
CA TRP A 76 -8.64 -3.51 5.07
C TRP A 76 -9.45 -2.27 4.69
N LEU A 77 -8.82 -1.11 4.75
CA LEU A 77 -9.39 0.18 4.39
C LEU A 77 -9.13 0.50 2.92
N THR A 78 -10.18 0.87 2.19
CA THR A 78 -10.09 1.35 0.82
C THR A 78 -10.96 2.59 0.66
N ASP A 79 -10.56 3.48 -0.24
CA ASP A 79 -11.49 4.45 -0.78
C ASP A 79 -12.45 3.74 -1.76
N ASN A 80 -13.54 4.39 -2.16
CA ASN A 80 -14.73 3.73 -2.73
C ASN A 80 -14.62 3.35 -4.22
N GLY A 81 -13.44 2.92 -4.70
CA GLY A 81 -13.27 2.37 -6.04
C GLY A 81 -14.22 1.19 -6.32
N SER A 82 -14.83 1.14 -7.51
CA SER A 82 -15.76 0.07 -7.92
C SER A 82 -15.12 -1.33 -7.86
N ALA A 83 -13.82 -1.44 -8.12
CA ALA A 83 -13.05 -2.69 -8.04
C ALA A 83 -13.04 -3.31 -6.62
N TYR A 84 -13.02 -2.46 -5.58
CA TYR A 84 -13.08 -2.89 -4.17
C TYR A 84 -14.49 -3.21 -3.68
N ARG A 85 -15.52 -2.76 -4.43
CA ARG A 85 -16.94 -3.00 -4.10
C ARG A 85 -17.49 -4.30 -4.67
N SER A 86 -16.75 -4.98 -5.54
CA SER A 86 -17.20 -6.26 -6.09
C SER A 86 -17.43 -7.27 -4.95
N HIS A 87 -18.52 -8.03 -5.04
CA HIS A 87 -18.81 -9.07 -4.04
C HIS A 87 -17.68 -10.09 -3.95
N GLN A 88 -17.06 -10.40 -5.11
CA GLN A 88 -15.95 -11.33 -5.24
C GLN A 88 -14.71 -10.84 -4.47
N THR A 89 -14.32 -9.58 -4.64
CA THR A 89 -13.18 -8.98 -3.93
C THR A 89 -13.40 -8.97 -2.41
N ARG A 90 -14.64 -8.71 -1.95
CA ARG A 90 -14.97 -8.74 -0.52
C ARG A 90 -14.94 -10.15 0.06
N GLN A 91 -15.37 -11.14 -0.71
CA GLN A 91 -15.28 -12.54 -0.32
C GLN A 91 -13.81 -12.99 -0.26
N PHE A 92 -13.02 -12.64 -1.28
CA PHE A 92 -11.60 -12.92 -1.33
C PHE A 92 -10.85 -12.35 -0.13
N ALA A 93 -11.06 -11.07 0.18
CA ALA A 93 -10.49 -10.43 1.36
C ALA A 93 -10.73 -11.24 2.64
N ARG A 94 -11.96 -11.73 2.85
CA ARG A 94 -12.29 -12.57 4.02
C ARG A 94 -11.57 -13.91 4.00
N MET A 95 -11.39 -14.53 2.83
CA MET A 95 -10.66 -15.81 2.70
C MET A 95 -9.20 -15.66 3.09
N VAL A 96 -8.58 -14.51 2.77
CA VAL A 96 -7.18 -14.22 3.13
C VAL A 96 -7.03 -13.57 4.52
N GLY A 97 -8.06 -13.61 5.36
CA GLY A 97 -8.02 -13.10 6.74
C GLY A 97 -8.12 -11.58 6.89
N LEU A 98 -8.52 -10.88 5.83
CA LEU A 98 -8.77 -9.44 5.84
C LEU A 98 -10.25 -9.13 6.09
N LYS A 99 -10.51 -8.03 6.79
CA LYS A 99 -11.86 -7.52 7.08
C LYS A 99 -12.09 -6.22 6.30
N PRO A 100 -12.81 -6.26 5.16
CA PRO A 100 -13.15 -5.06 4.41
C PRO A 100 -13.86 -4.05 5.31
N ARG A 101 -13.31 -2.85 5.39
CA ARG A 101 -13.89 -1.71 6.09
C ARG A 101 -14.15 -0.61 5.07
N HIS A 102 -15.43 -0.36 4.82
CA HIS A 102 -15.84 0.85 4.12
C HIS A 102 -15.91 1.99 5.13
N THR A 103 -15.19 3.06 4.85
CA THR A 103 -15.38 4.31 5.57
C THR A 103 -16.69 4.93 5.08
N ALA A 104 -17.47 5.50 6.00
CA ALA A 104 -18.65 6.25 5.61
C ALA A 104 -18.24 7.32 4.60
N VAL A 105 -19.03 7.46 3.53
CA VAL A 105 -18.81 8.46 2.48
C VAL A 105 -18.70 9.84 3.14
N ARG A 106 -17.53 10.48 3.03
CA ARG A 106 -17.15 11.80 3.60
C ARG A 106 -16.50 11.82 5.00
N SER A 107 -15.43 11.05 5.21
CA SER A 107 -14.46 11.38 6.26
C SER A 107 -13.07 11.58 5.64
N PRO A 108 -12.63 12.84 5.43
CA PRO A 108 -11.30 13.18 4.90
C PRO A 108 -10.12 12.56 5.67
N GLU A 109 -10.36 12.14 6.92
CA GLU A 109 -9.33 11.65 7.84
C GLU A 109 -8.96 10.17 7.64
N SER A 110 -9.76 9.39 6.90
CA SER A 110 -9.63 7.93 6.92
C SER A 110 -8.53 7.39 6.00
N ASN A 111 -8.29 8.01 4.84
CA ASN A 111 -7.26 7.58 3.88
C ASN A 111 -6.05 8.52 3.76
N GLY A 112 -5.91 9.53 4.63
CA GLY A 112 -4.79 10.47 4.59
C GLY A 112 -3.41 9.80 4.64
N MET A 113 -3.33 8.57 5.14
CA MET A 113 -2.14 7.73 5.15
C MET A 113 -1.71 7.32 3.73
N ALA A 114 -2.65 6.77 2.97
CA ALA A 114 -2.43 6.39 1.59
C ALA A 114 -2.18 7.64 0.73
N GLU A 115 -2.91 8.72 0.96
CA GLU A 115 -2.68 9.99 0.26
C GLU A 115 -1.26 10.54 0.51
N SER A 116 -0.80 10.51 1.78
CA SER A 116 0.58 10.89 2.12
C SER A 116 1.59 9.98 1.44
N PHE A 117 1.35 8.66 1.42
CA PHE A 117 2.20 7.71 0.72
C PHE A 117 2.29 8.02 -0.77
N VAL A 118 1.16 8.22 -1.44
CA VAL A 118 1.09 8.58 -2.87
C VAL A 118 1.85 9.87 -3.15
N LYS A 119 1.70 10.89 -2.30
CA LYS A 119 2.44 12.16 -2.43
C LYS A 119 3.94 11.92 -2.34
N THR A 120 4.41 11.14 -1.37
CA THR A 120 5.82 10.76 -1.23
C THR A 120 6.32 10.00 -2.46
N MET A 121 5.62 8.96 -2.90
CA MET A 121 6.02 8.17 -4.07
C MET A 121 6.11 9.04 -5.32
N LYS A 122 5.13 9.91 -5.56
CA LYS A 122 5.13 10.80 -6.72
C LYS A 122 6.22 11.85 -6.68
N ARG A 123 6.39 12.50 -5.53
CA ARG A 123 7.31 13.63 -5.37
C ARG A 123 8.77 13.19 -5.27
N ASP A 124 9.06 12.13 -4.53
CA ASP A 124 10.43 11.78 -4.13
C ASP A 124 11.02 10.66 -4.97
N TYR A 125 10.20 9.84 -5.63
CA TYR A 125 10.67 8.68 -6.41
C TYR A 125 10.31 8.81 -7.89
N ILE A 126 9.02 8.92 -8.22
CA ILE A 126 8.54 8.89 -9.61
C ILE A 126 9.01 10.11 -10.42
N SER A 127 9.16 11.26 -9.75
CA SER A 127 9.61 12.50 -10.39
C SER A 127 11.08 12.44 -10.84
N ILE A 128 11.91 11.63 -10.18
CA ILE A 128 13.36 11.56 -10.40
C ILE A 128 13.81 10.24 -11.03
N MET A 129 13.00 9.17 -10.98
CA MET A 129 13.35 7.90 -11.58
C MET A 129 13.21 7.94 -13.12
N PRO A 130 14.08 7.25 -13.87
CA PRO A 130 13.89 7.07 -15.30
C PRO A 130 12.63 6.23 -15.57
N LYS A 131 11.85 6.58 -16.59
CA LYS A 131 10.62 5.88 -16.97
C LYS A 131 10.38 5.95 -18.49
N PRO A 132 11.35 5.50 -19.31
CA PRO A 132 11.24 5.55 -20.76
C PRO A 132 10.02 4.78 -21.28
N ASP A 133 9.69 3.65 -20.63
CA ASP A 133 8.60 2.75 -20.96
C ASP A 133 8.04 2.09 -19.68
N GLY A 134 6.89 1.44 -19.81
CA GLY A 134 6.19 0.81 -18.69
C GLY A 134 7.00 -0.30 -18.00
N LEU A 135 7.77 -1.09 -18.76
CA LEU A 135 8.58 -2.18 -18.20
C LEU A 135 9.71 -1.62 -17.33
N THR A 136 10.41 -0.60 -17.82
CA THR A 136 11.48 0.08 -17.09
C THR A 136 10.92 0.80 -15.86
N ALA A 137 9.78 1.46 -15.99
CA ALA A 137 9.13 2.14 -14.88
C ALA A 137 8.71 1.16 -13.76
N VAL A 138 8.21 -0.04 -14.08
CA VAL A 138 7.90 -1.07 -13.07
C VAL A 138 9.15 -1.56 -12.34
N LYS A 139 10.27 -1.76 -13.05
CA LYS A 139 11.54 -2.13 -12.41
C LYS A 139 12.01 -1.07 -11.42
N ASN A 140 11.99 0.20 -11.83
CA ASN A 140 12.43 1.30 -10.97
C ASN A 140 11.45 1.56 -9.81
N LEU A 141 10.16 1.28 -10.00
CA LEU A 141 9.20 1.26 -8.88
C LEU A 141 9.56 0.21 -7.85
N ALA A 142 9.98 -0.99 -8.25
CA ALA A 142 10.38 -2.02 -7.30
C ALA A 142 11.52 -1.54 -6.39
N GLU A 143 12.52 -0.88 -6.97
CA GLU A 143 13.61 -0.25 -6.21
C GLU A 143 13.10 0.88 -5.32
N ALA A 144 12.17 1.71 -5.82
CA ALA A 144 11.58 2.81 -5.03
C ALA A 144 10.78 2.30 -3.82
N PHE A 145 9.97 1.25 -3.97
CA PHE A 145 9.21 0.65 -2.87
C PHE A 145 10.13 0.02 -1.82
N GLU A 146 11.22 -0.63 -2.26
CA GLU A 146 12.19 -1.21 -1.33
C GLU A 146 12.97 -0.10 -0.59
N HIS A 147 13.44 0.91 -1.32
CA HIS A 147 14.09 2.07 -0.72
C HIS A 147 13.17 2.82 0.25
N TYR A 148 11.87 2.93 -0.07
CA TYR A 148 10.87 3.48 0.84
C TYR A 148 10.83 2.71 2.17
N ASN A 149 10.74 1.38 2.10
CA ASN A 149 10.65 0.53 3.28
C ASN A 149 11.95 0.49 4.12
N GLU A 150 13.11 0.63 3.48
CA GLU A 150 14.41 0.53 4.16
C GLU A 150 14.96 1.85 4.66
N TRP A 151 14.81 2.94 3.91
CA TRP A 151 15.59 4.16 4.11
C TRP A 151 14.75 5.44 4.25
N HIS A 152 13.49 5.44 3.83
CA HIS A 152 12.72 6.69 3.83
C HIS A 152 12.35 7.14 5.26
N PRO A 153 12.76 8.35 5.67
CA PRO A 153 12.53 8.81 7.03
C PRO A 153 11.09 9.30 7.20
N HIS A 154 10.37 8.74 8.17
CA HIS A 154 9.02 9.18 8.50
C HIS A 154 8.99 10.03 9.75
N SER A 155 8.58 11.29 9.65
CA SER A 155 8.42 12.20 10.79
C SER A 155 7.48 11.62 11.86
N ALA A 156 6.41 10.94 11.45
CA ALA A 156 5.47 10.23 12.33
C ALA A 156 6.09 9.04 13.11
N LEU A 157 7.30 8.60 12.73
CA LEU A 157 8.02 7.46 13.30
C LEU A 157 9.34 7.88 13.98
N GLY A 158 9.53 9.18 14.20
CA GLY A 158 10.78 9.73 14.72
C GLY A 158 11.93 9.67 13.71
N TYR A 159 11.64 9.87 12.42
CA TYR A 159 12.59 9.81 11.29
C TYR A 159 13.20 8.42 11.03
N ARG A 160 12.59 7.37 11.59
CA ARG A 160 12.95 5.98 11.27
C ARG A 160 12.22 5.51 10.03
N SER A 161 12.83 4.56 9.32
CA SER A 161 12.20 3.86 8.20
C SER A 161 11.25 2.76 8.67
N PRO A 162 10.29 2.33 7.84
CA PRO A 162 9.29 1.34 8.23
C PRO A 162 9.88 0.05 8.81
N ARG A 163 10.93 -0.51 8.18
CA ARG A 163 11.57 -1.75 8.67
C ARG A 163 12.33 -1.59 9.98
N ASN A 164 12.84 -0.40 10.28
CA ASN A 164 13.61 -0.14 11.50
C ASN A 164 12.74 -0.04 12.78
N ILE A 165 11.41 -0.08 12.66
CA ILE A 165 10.50 -0.09 13.82
C ILE A 165 10.25 -1.51 14.33
N CYS A 166 10.44 -2.53 13.50
CA CYS A 166 10.22 -3.93 13.87
C CYS A 166 11.26 -4.46 14.89
N GLY A 167 12.23 -3.65 15.32
CA GLY A 167 13.32 -4.06 16.21
C GLY A 167 13.58 -3.20 17.45
N GLY A 168 12.70 -2.28 17.85
CA GLY A 168 13.02 -1.37 18.97
C GLY A 168 11.81 -1.01 19.83
N GLU A 169 11.93 -1.32 21.12
CA GLU A 169 11.09 -0.88 22.23
C GLU A 169 10.53 0.55 22.09
N PRO A 170 9.35 0.84 22.69
CA PRO A 170 8.82 2.19 22.70
C PRO A 170 9.81 3.12 23.41
N VAL A 171 10.25 4.17 22.70
CA VAL A 171 10.96 5.29 23.33
C VAL A 171 9.97 5.97 24.28
N MET A 172 10.15 5.71 25.58
CA MET A 172 9.56 6.53 26.63
C MET A 172 10.27 7.88 26.66
N GLY A 173 9.47 8.96 26.65
CA GLY A 173 9.75 10.23 27.31
C GLY A 173 10.94 11.04 26.83
#